data_AF-A0A7J3C964-F1
#
_entry.id   AF-A0A7J3C964-F1
#
_cell.length_a   1.000
_cell.length_b   1.000
_cell.length_c   1.000
_cell.angle_alpha   90.00
_cell.angle_beta   90.00
_cell.angle_gamma   90.00
#
_symmetry.space_group_name_H-M   'P 1'
#
loop_
_entity.id
_entity.type
_entity.pdbx_description
1 polymer ?
#
loop_
_entity_poly.entity_id
_entity_poly.type
_entity_poly.pdbx_seq_one_letter_code
_entity_poly.pdbx_strand_id
1 'polypeptide(L)'
;MKPRDIPIKELIEKLKEEHRTLPEVIDDAIITYKTGNLSGAFPVIADVRDTLSQHTIDEEATLLKFLFDKIGKEQSEEYIKILQEHVPIMKLVEQSVESTYTGWTETEGYLTTLKEELAKHHREEEGKLFPKVLSLL
;
A
#
# COMPACT_ATOMS: atom_id res chain seq x y z
N MET A 1 -4.20 -13.56 3.10
CA MET A 1 -3.95 -13.80 1.66
C MET A 1 -2.58 -14.45 1.51
N LYS A 2 -2.19 -14.92 0.32
CA LYS A 2 -0.85 -15.45 0.04
C LYS A 2 -0.13 -14.48 -0.91
N PRO A 3 1.22 -14.42 -0.91
CA PRO A 3 1.92 -13.66 -1.93
C PRO A 3 1.59 -14.20 -3.33
N ARG A 4 1.58 -13.30 -4.32
CA ARG A 4 1.38 -13.62 -5.73
C ARG A 4 2.55 -14.46 -6.23
N ASP A 5 2.22 -15.58 -6.86
CA ASP A 5 3.20 -16.52 -7.42
C ASP A 5 3.60 -16.08 -8.84
N ILE A 6 4.37 -15.00 -8.92
CA ILE A 6 4.93 -14.44 -10.17
C ILE A 6 6.41 -14.10 -9.99
N PRO A 7 7.21 -14.06 -11.07
CA PRO A 7 8.63 -13.71 -10.99
C PRO A 7 8.84 -12.32 -10.34
N ILE A 8 9.89 -12.16 -9.52
CA ILE A 8 10.15 -10.92 -8.76
C ILE A 8 10.17 -9.68 -9.65
N LYS A 9 10.75 -9.78 -10.86
CA LYS A 9 10.77 -8.66 -11.81
C LYS A 9 9.36 -8.25 -12.26
N GLU A 10 8.49 -9.23 -12.52
CA GLU A 10 7.09 -8.98 -12.88
C GLU A 10 6.29 -8.48 -11.68
N LEU A 11 6.58 -8.99 -10.47
CA LEU A 11 5.99 -8.52 -9.23
C LEU A 11 6.27 -7.03 -9.01
N ILE A 12 7.53 -6.60 -9.15
CA ILE A 12 7.89 -5.18 -9.00
C ILE A 12 7.16 -4.29 -10.01
N GLU A 13 7.02 -4.72 -11.27
CA GLU A 13 6.27 -3.93 -12.25
C GLU A 13 4.77 -3.87 -11.91
N LYS A 14 4.22 -4.92 -11.30
CA LYS A 14 2.86 -4.93 -10.80
C LYS A 14 2.67 -4.01 -9.59
N LEU A 15 3.61 -4.01 -8.64
CA LEU A 15 3.60 -3.10 -7.48
C LEU A 15 3.67 -1.63 -7.93
N LYS A 16 4.54 -1.30 -8.90
CA LYS A 16 4.59 0.05 -9.51
C LYS A 16 3.31 0.42 -10.26
N GLU A 17 2.62 -0.54 -10.87
CA GLU A 17 1.31 -0.28 -11.46
C GLU A 17 0.31 0.14 -10.37
N GLU A 18 0.29 -0.59 -9.25
CA GLU A 18 -0.55 -0.28 -8.08
C GLU A 18 -0.21 1.10 -7.50
N HIS A 19 1.08 1.47 -7.42
CA HIS A 19 1.51 2.81 -6.99
C HIS A 19 0.94 3.93 -7.85
N ARG A 20 0.80 3.69 -9.16
CA ARG A 20 0.25 4.66 -10.11
C ARG A 20 -1.27 4.77 -10.01
N THR A 21 -1.97 3.66 -9.78
CA THR A 21 -3.43 3.62 -9.84
C THR A 21 -4.10 3.91 -8.50
N LEU A 22 -3.51 3.50 -7.37
CA LEU A 22 -4.11 3.67 -6.04
C LEU A 22 -4.52 5.11 -5.70
N PRO A 23 -3.73 6.16 -6.03
CA PRO A 23 -4.12 7.54 -5.76
C PRO A 23 -5.44 7.94 -6.44
N GLU A 24 -5.65 7.50 -7.68
CA GLU A 24 -6.89 7.79 -8.43
C GLU A 24 -8.10 7.10 -7.80
N VAL A 25 -7.94 5.85 -7.36
CA VAL A 25 -8.99 5.10 -6.65
C VAL A 25 -9.36 5.76 -5.31
N ILE A 26 -8.37 6.28 -4.58
CA ILE A 26 -8.60 7.01 -3.33
C ILE A 26 -9.33 8.34 -3.61
N ASP A 27 -8.98 9.05 -4.68
CA ASP A 27 -9.68 10.28 -5.07
C ASP A 27 -11.15 10.02 -5.44
N ASP A 28 -11.42 8.93 -6.16
CA ASP A 28 -12.79 8.50 -6.47
C ASP A 28 -13.60 8.15 -5.20
N ALA A 29 -12.96 7.51 -4.21
CA ALA A 29 -13.58 7.23 -2.91
C ALA A 29 -13.93 8.53 -2.17
N ILE A 30 -13.02 9.51 -2.15
CA ILE A 30 -13.24 10.82 -1.53
C ILE A 30 -14.40 11.55 -2.21
N ILE A 31 -14.45 11.58 -3.54
CA ILE A 31 -15.53 12.23 -4.30
C ILE A 31 -16.87 11.55 -4.00
N THR A 32 -16.90 10.22 -4.06
CA THR A 32 -18.11 9.44 -3.81
C THR A 32 -18.64 9.69 -2.39
N TYR A 33 -17.76 9.73 -1.40
CA TYR A 33 -18.10 10.08 -0.02
C TYR A 33 -18.66 11.51 0.08
N LYS A 34 -18.01 12.50 -0.52
CA LYS A 34 -18.43 13.92 -0.49
C LYS A 34 -19.81 14.16 -1.10
N THR A 35 -20.22 13.36 -2.07
CA THR A 35 -21.56 13.46 -2.68
C THR A 35 -22.66 12.84 -1.82
N GLY A 36 -22.33 12.33 -0.62
CA GLY A 36 -23.27 11.70 0.29
C GLY A 36 -23.61 10.25 -0.06
N ASN A 37 -22.94 9.65 -1.06
CA ASN A 37 -23.13 8.27 -1.47
C ASN A 37 -22.26 7.31 -0.64
N LEU A 38 -22.56 7.17 0.65
CA LEU A 38 -21.81 6.29 1.55
C LEU A 38 -21.81 4.82 1.10
N SER A 39 -22.94 4.34 0.58
CA SER A 39 -23.07 2.99 0.03
C SER A 39 -22.20 2.72 -1.20
N GLY A 40 -21.86 3.76 -1.96
CA GLY A 40 -20.92 3.69 -3.08
C GLY A 40 -19.47 3.89 -2.66
N ALA A 41 -19.21 4.67 -1.62
CA ALA A 41 -17.86 4.92 -1.13
C ALA A 41 -17.26 3.69 -0.43
N PHE A 42 -18.07 2.98 0.37
CA PHE A 42 -17.59 1.83 1.14
C PHE A 42 -16.96 0.72 0.28
N PRO A 43 -17.58 0.24 -0.81
CA PRO A 43 -16.95 -0.75 -1.70
C PRO A 43 -15.59 -0.30 -2.23
N VAL A 44 -15.46 0.97 -2.64
CA VAL A 44 -14.20 1.50 -3.18
C VAL A 44 -13.10 1.52 -2.11
N ILE A 45 -13.43 1.93 -0.88
CA ILE A 45 -12.46 1.94 0.23
C ILE A 45 -12.09 0.50 0.63
N ALA A 46 -13.03 -0.44 0.56
CA ALA A 46 -12.75 -1.85 0.79
C ALA A 46 -11.80 -2.43 -0.29
N ASP A 47 -11.97 -2.05 -1.55
CA ASP A 47 -11.08 -2.45 -2.64
C ASP A 47 -9.66 -1.88 -2.46
N VAL A 48 -9.54 -0.62 -1.98
CA VAL A 48 -8.25 -0.02 -1.59
C VAL A 48 -7.58 -0.86 -0.50
N ARG A 49 -8.34 -1.24 0.54
CA ARG A 49 -7.83 -2.09 1.63
C ARG A 49 -7.33 -3.44 1.12
N ASP A 50 -8.12 -4.10 0.29
CA ASP A 50 -7.77 -5.43 -0.19
C ASP A 50 -6.56 -5.38 -1.13
N THR A 51 -6.45 -4.33 -1.96
CA THR A 51 -5.27 -4.07 -2.79
C THR A 51 -4.02 -3.83 -1.95
N LEU A 52 -4.06 -2.91 -0.99
CA LEU A 52 -2.94 -2.60 -0.11
C LEU A 52 -2.53 -3.81 0.75
N SER A 53 -3.49 -4.61 1.19
CA SER A 53 -3.21 -5.83 1.94
C SER A 53 -2.45 -6.85 1.10
N GLN A 54 -2.84 -7.05 -0.17
CA GLN A 54 -2.11 -7.92 -1.08
C GLN A 54 -0.71 -7.37 -1.36
N HIS A 55 -0.62 -6.07 -1.67
CA HIS A 55 0.61 -5.33 -1.93
C HIS A 55 1.65 -5.53 -0.81
N THR A 56 1.24 -5.22 0.43
CA THR A 56 2.08 -5.38 1.63
C THR A 56 2.57 -6.82 1.80
N ILE A 57 1.68 -7.81 1.58
CA ILE A 57 2.05 -9.23 1.68
C ILE A 57 3.11 -9.60 0.64
N ASP A 58 2.99 -9.09 -0.58
CA ASP A 58 3.94 -9.40 -1.63
C ASP A 58 5.33 -8.86 -1.32
N GLU A 59 5.40 -7.63 -0.81
CA GLU A 59 6.66 -6.99 -0.45
C GLU A 59 7.32 -7.66 0.74
N GLU A 60 6.57 -7.90 1.82
CA GLU A 60 7.11 -8.51 3.03
C GLU A 60 7.45 -10.00 2.83
N ALA A 61 6.57 -10.76 2.19
CA ALA A 61 6.77 -12.20 2.05
C ALA A 61 7.69 -12.58 0.88
N THR A 62 7.83 -11.71 -0.13
CA THR A 62 8.63 -11.98 -1.33
C THR A 62 9.87 -11.11 -1.38
N LEU A 63 9.73 -9.77 -1.42
CA LEU A 63 10.87 -8.88 -1.63
C LEU A 63 11.79 -8.83 -0.42
N LEU A 64 11.25 -8.66 0.78
CA LEU A 64 12.04 -8.62 2.01
C LEU A 64 12.70 -9.96 2.30
N LYS A 65 11.96 -11.07 2.11
CA LYS A 65 12.53 -12.41 2.22
C LYS A 65 13.70 -12.60 1.24
N PHE A 66 13.53 -12.18 -0.01
CA PHE A 66 14.60 -12.23 -1.01
C PHE A 66 15.83 -11.42 -0.59
N LEU A 67 15.64 -10.22 -0.04
CA LEU A 67 16.75 -9.43 0.50
C LEU A 67 17.47 -10.16 1.64
N PHE A 68 16.73 -10.75 2.58
CA PHE A 68 17.34 -11.53 3.66
C PHE A 68 18.15 -12.71 3.13
N ASP A 69 17.64 -13.42 2.13
CA ASP A 69 18.34 -14.55 1.53
C ASP A 69 19.62 -14.12 0.77
N LYS A 70 19.65 -12.91 0.22
CA LYS A 70 20.77 -12.39 -0.59
C LYS A 70 21.85 -11.66 0.20
N ILE A 71 21.45 -10.79 1.13
CA ILE A 71 22.36 -9.88 1.84
C ILE A 71 22.28 -10.00 3.37
N GLY A 72 21.37 -10.84 3.88
CA GLY A 72 21.17 -11.01 5.32
C GLY A 72 20.34 -9.89 5.96
N LYS A 73 19.85 -10.17 7.16
CA LYS A 73 18.94 -9.28 7.89
C LYS A 73 19.59 -7.94 8.29
N GLU A 74 20.83 -7.97 8.77
CA GLU A 74 21.53 -6.76 9.23
C GLU A 74 21.73 -5.74 8.10
N GLN A 75 22.13 -6.20 6.91
CA GLN A 75 22.30 -5.33 5.75
C GLN A 75 20.96 -4.89 5.13
N SER A 76 19.84 -5.46 5.59
CA SER A 76 18.51 -5.13 5.12
C SER A 76 17.75 -4.14 6.02
N GLU A 77 18.41 -3.58 7.06
CA GLU A 77 17.76 -2.73 8.06
C GLU A 77 17.04 -1.51 7.46
N GLU A 78 17.62 -0.87 6.45
CA GLU A 78 16.99 0.26 5.78
C GLU A 78 15.68 -0.11 5.07
N TYR A 79 15.63 -1.28 4.44
CA TYR A 79 14.45 -1.77 3.72
C TYR A 79 13.37 -2.24 4.69
N ILE A 80 13.77 -2.82 5.83
CA ILE A 80 12.84 -3.13 6.92
C ILE A 80 12.15 -1.85 7.41
N LYS A 81 12.89 -0.73 7.56
CA LYS A 81 12.30 0.54 8.00
C LYS A 81 11.29 1.11 7.00
N ILE A 82 11.54 0.96 5.70
CA ILE A 82 10.57 1.34 4.66
C ILE A 82 9.29 0.52 4.86
N LEU A 83 9.38 -0.80 4.90
CA LEU A 83 8.20 -1.68 5.02
C LEU A 83 7.48 -1.56 6.38
N GLN A 84 8.15 -1.07 7.43
CA GLN A 84 7.48 -0.75 8.70
C GLN A 84 6.45 0.39 8.58
N GLU A 85 6.54 1.23 7.54
CA GLU A 85 5.55 2.27 7.26
C GLU A 85 4.18 1.69 6.85
N HIS A 86 4.10 0.41 6.46
CA HIS A 86 2.83 -0.28 6.21
C HIS A 86 1.90 -0.26 7.42
N VAL A 87 2.42 -0.32 8.64
CA VAL A 87 1.61 -0.37 9.86
C VAL A 87 0.74 0.89 10.01
N PRO A 88 1.29 2.11 10.03
CA PRO A 88 0.46 3.32 10.07
C PRO A 88 -0.39 3.52 8.81
N ILE A 89 0.06 3.10 7.62
CA ILE A 89 -0.72 3.18 6.38
C ILE A 89 -1.97 2.31 6.47
N MET A 90 -1.84 1.04 6.84
CA MET A 90 -2.96 0.11 6.99
C MET A 90 -3.94 0.57 8.06
N LYS A 91 -3.44 1.20 9.14
CA LYS A 91 -4.31 1.80 10.15
C LYS A 91 -5.20 2.90 9.57
N LEU A 92 -4.68 3.79 8.71
CA LEU A 92 -5.49 4.84 8.06
C LEU A 92 -6.58 4.25 7.17
N VAL A 93 -6.28 3.14 6.48
CA VAL A 93 -7.26 2.42 5.67
C VAL A 93 -8.37 1.82 6.54
N GLU A 94 -8.01 1.13 7.62
CA GLU A 94 -8.97 0.54 8.56
C GLU A 94 -9.88 1.61 9.18
N GLN A 95 -9.31 2.75 9.59
CA GLN A 95 -10.06 3.89 10.10
C GLN A 95 -11.00 4.50 9.04
N SER A 96 -10.59 4.54 7.77
CA SER A 96 -11.42 4.99 6.66
C SER A 96 -12.63 4.07 6.43
N VAL A 97 -12.42 2.74 6.48
CA VAL A 97 -13.48 1.74 6.36
C VAL A 97 -14.46 1.86 7.53
N GLU A 98 -13.95 1.93 8.77
CA GLU A 98 -14.76 2.01 9.97
C GLU A 98 -15.59 3.31 10.02
N SER A 99 -14.97 4.46 9.74
CA SER A 99 -15.65 5.75 9.73
C SER A 99 -16.73 5.85 8.66
N THR A 100 -16.52 5.23 7.49
CA THR A 100 -17.54 5.16 6.44
C THR A 100 -18.74 4.34 6.89
N TYR A 101 -18.51 3.22 7.60
CA TYR A 101 -19.57 2.34 8.09
C TYR A 101 -20.40 2.98 9.21
N THR A 102 -19.75 3.71 10.11
CA THR A 102 -20.39 4.36 11.27
C THR A 102 -21.00 5.71 10.93
N GLY A 103 -20.78 6.23 9.72
CA GLY A 103 -21.26 7.54 9.26
C GLY A 103 -20.51 8.73 9.87
N TRP A 104 -19.27 8.50 10.32
CA TRP A 104 -18.43 9.53 10.92
C TRP A 104 -17.82 10.45 9.86
N THR A 105 -17.72 11.74 10.19
CA THR A 105 -17.26 12.80 9.28
C THR A 105 -15.77 12.77 8.95
N GLU A 106 -15.01 11.85 9.53
CA GLU A 106 -13.54 11.81 9.47
C GLU A 106 -12.98 11.04 8.27
N THR A 107 -13.84 10.29 7.55
CA THR A 107 -13.46 9.46 6.38
C THR A 107 -12.59 10.22 5.38
N GLU A 108 -13.00 11.44 5.01
CA GLU A 108 -12.24 12.27 4.07
C GLU A 108 -10.82 12.59 4.58
N GLY A 109 -10.70 12.92 5.87
CA GLY A 109 -9.42 13.25 6.48
C GLY A 109 -8.46 12.06 6.49
N TYR A 110 -8.98 10.86 6.80
CA TYR A 110 -8.20 9.63 6.76
C TYR A 110 -7.77 9.27 5.34
N LEU A 111 -8.66 9.36 4.35
CA LEU A 111 -8.32 9.09 2.95
C LEU A 111 -7.31 10.10 2.39
N THR A 112 -7.42 11.38 2.76
CA THR A 112 -6.45 12.41 2.36
C THR A 112 -5.07 12.13 2.94
N THR A 113 -5.01 11.82 4.23
CA THR A 113 -3.75 11.46 4.92
C THR A 113 -3.16 10.19 4.33
N LEU A 114 -3.98 9.17 4.05
CA LEU A 114 -3.57 7.93 3.42
C LEU A 114 -2.90 8.18 2.07
N LYS A 115 -3.48 9.04 1.23
CA LYS A 115 -2.91 9.39 -0.08
C LYS A 115 -1.53 10.03 0.04
N GLU A 116 -1.36 10.92 1.01
CA GLU A 116 -0.08 11.60 1.27
C GLU A 116 1.00 10.63 1.76
N GLU A 117 0.66 9.76 2.72
CA GLU A 117 1.58 8.76 3.26
C GLU A 117 1.97 7.72 2.20
N LEU A 118 1.02 7.22 1.39
CA LEU A 118 1.30 6.33 0.27
C LEU A 118 2.23 6.99 -0.75
N ALA A 119 1.98 8.25 -1.12
CA ALA A 119 2.84 8.95 -2.07
C ALA A 119 4.28 9.14 -1.55
N LYS A 120 4.46 9.25 -0.23
CA LYS A 120 5.79 9.29 0.39
C LYS A 120 6.43 7.91 0.41
N HIS A 121 5.67 6.89 0.82
CA HIS A 121 6.12 5.52 0.92
C HIS A 121 6.57 4.94 -0.43
N HIS A 122 5.72 5.05 -1.46
CA HIS A 122 6.03 4.59 -2.82
C HIS A 122 7.31 5.23 -3.38
N ARG A 123 7.62 6.48 -3.01
CA ARG A 123 8.88 7.14 -3.43
C ARG A 123 10.10 6.48 -2.80
N GLU A 124 10.01 6.06 -1.54
CA GLU A 124 11.10 5.34 -0.86
C GLU A 124 11.30 3.96 -1.48
N GLU A 125 10.21 3.27 -1.82
CA GLU A 125 10.26 1.95 -2.43
C GLU A 125 10.85 1.99 -3.84
N GLU A 126 10.30 2.85 -4.70
CA GLU A 126 10.79 3.01 -6.08
C GLU A 126 12.18 3.62 -6.15
N GLY A 127 12.56 4.44 -5.17
CA GLY A 127 13.87 5.08 -5.09
C GLY A 127 14.96 4.19 -4.49
N LYS A 128 14.60 3.24 -3.61
CA LYS A 128 15.58 2.46 -2.83
C LYS A 128 15.30 0.96 -2.86
N LEU A 129 14.11 0.52 -2.42
CA LEU A 129 13.78 -0.89 -2.27
C LEU A 129 13.82 -1.65 -3.59
N PHE A 130 13.02 -1.23 -4.57
CA PHE A 130 12.91 -1.94 -5.85
C PHE A 130 14.23 -1.93 -6.63
N PRO A 131 14.97 -0.81 -6.75
CA PRO A 131 16.29 -0.82 -7.38
C PRO A 131 17.26 -1.79 -6.71
N LYS A 132 17.25 -1.86 -5.36
CA LYS A 132 18.10 -2.79 -4.64
C LYS A 132 17.76 -4.24 -4.97
N VAL A 133 16.49 -4.61 -4.89
CA VAL A 133 16.04 -5.97 -5.20
C VAL A 133 16.45 -6.34 -6.63
N LEU A 134 16.20 -5.45 -7.60
CA LEU A 134 16.56 -5.68 -9.01
C LEU A 134 18.07 -5.84 -9.21
N SER A 135 18.90 -5.13 -8.45
CA SER A 135 20.37 -5.24 -8.53
C SER A 135 20.93 -6.58 -8.03
N LEU A 136 20.13 -7.36 -7.29
CA LEU A 136 20.51 -8.62 -6.65
C LEU A 136 19.89 -9.85 -7.34
N LEU A 137 19.02 -9.64 -8.34
CA LEU A 137 18.46 -10.68 -9.21
C LEU A 137 19.54 -11.23 -10.14
#